data_AF-A0A9P6BC84-F1
#
_entry.id   AF-A0A9P6BC84-F1
#
_cell.length_a   1.000
_cell.length_b   1.000
_cell.length_c   1.000
_cell.angle_alpha   90.00
_cell.angle_beta   90.00
_cell.angle_gamma   90.00
#
_symmetry.space_group_name_H-M   'P 1'
#
loop_
_entity.id
_entity.type
_entity.pdbx_description
1 polymer ?
#
loop_
_entity_poly.entity_id
_entity_poly.type
_entity_poly.pdbx_seq_one_letter_code
_entity_poly.pdbx_strand_id
1 'polypeptide(L)'
;MKDVRDGFFLRDFSARDGKEFQSTVKVGRYCFSISLNFFNPFLNKQAGKKVSLGVISVVCLSLPADLRYSLENMFLAGVIPGPNEPPLTAVSHYL
;
A
#
# COMPACT_ATOMS: atom_id res chain seq x y z
N MET A 1 -13.72 14.09 8.89
CA MET A 1 -13.05 13.10 8.02
C MET A 1 -13.21 11.75 8.68
N LYS A 2 -13.95 10.82 8.06
CA LYS A 2 -14.19 9.45 8.57
C LYS A 2 -13.42 8.40 7.77
N ASP A 3 -13.11 8.71 6.52
CA ASP A 3 -12.42 7.85 5.57
C ASP A 3 -11.29 8.63 4.87
N VAL A 4 -10.24 7.95 4.42
CA VAL A 4 -9.17 8.55 3.58
C VAL A 4 -9.75 9.14 2.29
N ARG A 5 -10.86 8.58 1.78
CA ARG A 5 -11.57 9.11 0.61
C ARG A 5 -12.22 10.47 0.84
N ASP A 6 -12.46 10.86 2.10
CA ASP A 6 -12.98 12.20 2.44
C ASP A 6 -11.87 13.27 2.37
N GLY A 7 -10.61 12.86 2.18
CA GLY A 7 -9.48 13.77 1.99
C GLY A 7 -9.60 14.56 0.71
N PHE A 8 -9.23 15.85 0.77
CA PHE A 8 -9.29 16.80 -0.35
C PHE A 8 -8.71 16.21 -1.64
N PHE A 9 -7.53 15.59 -1.56
CA PHE A 9 -6.87 15.03 -2.73
C PHE A 9 -7.70 13.94 -3.42
N LEU A 10 -8.12 12.89 -2.71
CA LEU A 10 -8.82 11.76 -3.34
C LEU A 10 -10.25 12.09 -3.76
N ARG A 11 -10.91 13.03 -3.06
CA ARG A 11 -12.25 13.50 -3.38
C ARG A 11 -12.25 14.35 -4.66
N ASP A 12 -11.32 15.29 -4.74
CA ASP A 12 -11.31 16.32 -5.79
C ASP A 12 -10.34 15.96 -6.94
N PHE A 13 -9.72 14.77 -6.89
CA PHE A 13 -8.82 14.28 -7.94
C PHE A 13 -9.58 14.17 -9.26
N SER A 14 -9.18 14.99 -10.23
CA SER A 14 -9.75 15.00 -11.57
C SER A 14 -9.00 14.05 -12.48
N ALA A 15 -9.72 13.22 -13.22
CA ALA A 15 -9.15 12.41 -14.27
C ALA A 15 -8.82 13.25 -15.52
N ARG A 16 -8.18 12.62 -16.52
CA ARG A 16 -7.79 13.28 -17.78
C ARG A 16 -8.96 13.89 -18.56
N ASP A 17 -10.19 13.43 -18.32
CA ASP A 17 -11.41 13.94 -18.92
C ASP A 17 -12.04 15.11 -18.14
N GLY A 18 -11.38 15.59 -17.09
CA GLY A 18 -11.86 16.67 -16.23
C GLY A 18 -12.99 16.27 -15.27
N LYS A 19 -13.39 14.99 -15.25
CA LYS A 19 -14.38 14.48 -14.29
C LYS A 19 -13.68 13.99 -13.04
N GLU A 20 -14.39 14.03 -11.90
CA GLU A 20 -13.91 13.39 -10.66
C GLU A 20 -13.53 11.93 -10.93
N PHE A 21 -12.36 11.54 -10.47
CA PHE A 21 -11.78 10.23 -10.75
C PHE A 21 -12.68 9.10 -10.25
N GLN A 22 -13.38 9.29 -9.13
CA GLN A 22 -14.28 8.28 -8.55
C GLN A 22 -15.74 8.37 -9.05
N SER A 23 -16.09 9.34 -9.90
CA SER A 23 -17.51 9.57 -10.29
C SER A 23 -18.05 8.62 -11.36
N THR A 24 -17.19 7.86 -12.04
CA THR A 24 -17.59 7.16 -13.28
C THR A 24 -17.85 5.68 -13.04
N VAL A 25 -19.12 5.29 -13.00
CA VAL A 25 -19.56 3.88 -12.87
C VAL A 25 -19.23 3.05 -14.13
N LYS A 26 -19.01 3.70 -15.27
CA LYS A 26 -18.74 3.03 -16.57
C LYS A 26 -17.29 2.59 -16.79
N VAL A 27 -16.33 3.10 -16.01
CA VAL A 27 -14.89 2.77 -16.16
C VAL A 27 -14.31 2.52 -14.78
N GLY A 28 -13.69 1.35 -14.57
CA GLY A 28 -13.09 0.98 -13.28
C GLY A 28 -11.87 1.83 -12.95
N ARG A 29 -12.08 2.94 -12.25
CA ARG A 29 -11.03 3.82 -11.72
C ARG A 29 -10.82 3.51 -10.25
N TYR A 30 -9.68 2.89 -9.93
CA TYR A 30 -9.39 2.40 -8.58
C TYR A 30 -8.26 3.17 -7.93
N CYS A 31 -8.43 3.47 -6.65
CA CYS A 31 -7.38 3.99 -5.80
C CYS A 31 -6.82 2.86 -4.95
N PHE A 32 -5.50 2.73 -4.88
CA PHE A 32 -4.83 1.74 -4.05
C PHE A 32 -3.93 2.44 -3.05
N SER A 33 -3.82 1.86 -1.85
CA SER A 33 -2.77 2.20 -0.90
C SER A 33 -1.74 1.10 -0.92
N ILE A 34 -0.47 1.49 -0.96
CA ILE A 34 0.69 0.60 -0.88
C ILE A 34 1.34 0.82 0.47
N SER A 35 1.64 -0.27 1.18
CA SER A 35 2.42 -0.27 2.40
C SER A 35 3.66 -1.14 2.20
N LEU A 36 4.82 -0.55 2.48
CA LEU A 36 6.10 -1.25 2.55
C LEU A 36 6.54 -1.28 4.01
N ASN A 37 6.79 -2.46 4.54
CA ASN A 37 7.28 -2.63 5.90
C ASN A 37 8.42 -3.64 5.96
N PHE A 38 9.46 -3.31 6.71
CA PHE A 38 10.57 -4.19 7.00
C PHE A 38 10.50 -4.64 8.46
N PHE A 39 10.62 -5.94 8.70
CA PHE A 39 10.57 -6.50 10.04
C PHE A 39 11.47 -7.71 10.18
N ASN A 40 11.75 -8.07 11.43
CA ASN A 40 12.48 -9.27 11.77
C ASN A 40 11.50 -10.44 11.97
N PRO A 41 11.41 -11.42 11.04
CA PRO A 41 10.52 -12.57 11.18
C PRO A 41 10.85 -13.46 12.40
N PHE A 42 12.04 -13.33 13.00
CA PHE A 42 12.45 -14.09 14.18
C PHE A 42 12.25 -13.34 15.51
N LEU A 43 11.52 -12.21 15.49
CA LEU A 43 11.30 -11.31 16.62
C LEU A 43 12.55 -10.54 17.06
N ASN A 44 12.35 -9.36 17.64
CA ASN A 44 13.42 -8.50 18.12
C ASN A 44 13.85 -8.87 19.56
N LYS A 45 14.47 -10.05 19.73
CA LYS A 45 15.08 -10.46 21.01
C LYS A 45 16.52 -9.96 21.11
N GLN A 46 16.96 -9.57 22.32
CA GLN A 46 18.30 -9.00 22.55
C GLN A 46 19.45 -9.93 22.10
N ALA A 47 19.30 -11.25 22.28
CA ALA A 47 20.22 -12.28 21.80
C ALA A 47 19.67 -13.05 20.57
N GLY A 48 18.67 -12.49 19.89
CA GLY A 48 18.04 -13.10 18.71
C GLY A 48 18.81 -12.86 17.41
N LYS A 49 18.40 -13.54 16.34
CA LYS A 49 18.91 -13.27 14.99
C LYS A 49 18.53 -11.84 14.58
N LYS A 50 19.49 -11.08 14.05
CA LYS A 50 19.27 -9.76 13.47
C LYS A 50 19.13 -9.91 11.96
N VAL A 51 17.90 -9.95 11.48
CA VAL A 51 17.57 -10.00 10.05
C VAL A 51 16.41 -9.06 9.77
N SER A 52 16.36 -8.53 8.56
CA SER A 52 15.25 -7.73 8.04
C SER A 52 14.69 -8.39 6.78
N LEU A 53 13.37 -8.47 6.71
CA LEU A 53 12.61 -8.94 5.54
C LEU A 53 11.53 -7.90 5.24
N GLY A 54 11.40 -7.53 3.96
CA GLY A 54 10.42 -6.55 3.52
C GLY A 54 9.16 -7.21 2.98
N VAL A 55 8.02 -6.60 3.25
CA VAL A 55 6.72 -6.96 2.66
C VAL A 55 6.11 -5.72 2.01
N ILE A 56 5.66 -5.88 0.77
CA ILE A 56 4.86 -4.90 0.05
C ILE A 56 3.43 -5.42 0.04
N SER A 57 2.54 -4.70 0.72
CA SER A 57 1.11 -5.00 0.77
C SER A 57 0.31 -3.89 0.10
N VAL A 58 -0.80 -4.26 -0.53
CA VAL A 58 -1.66 -3.35 -1.27
C VAL A 58 -3.10 -3.57 -0.86
N VAL A 59 -3.84 -2.48 -0.68
CA VAL A 59 -5.29 -2.50 -0.42
C VAL A 59 -6.02 -1.59 -1.40
N CYS A 60 -7.21 -2.00 -1.83
CA CYS A 60 -8.07 -1.20 -2.69
C CYS A 60 -8.88 -0.19 -1.86
N LEU A 61 -8.52 1.10 -1.93
CA LEU A 61 -9.22 2.17 -1.22
C LEU A 61 -10.62 2.44 -1.79
N SER A 62 -10.90 1.99 -3.01
CA SER A 62 -12.24 2.09 -3.60
C SER A 62 -13.27 1.18 -2.92
N LEU A 63 -12.84 0.18 -2.14
CA LEU A 63 -13.74 -0.62 -1.30
C LEU A 63 -14.26 0.19 -0.09
N PRO A 64 -15.43 -0.19 0.47
CA PRO A 64 -15.89 0.26 1.79
C PRO A 64 -14.81 0.08 2.87
N ALA A 65 -14.70 1.03 3.80
CA ALA A 65 -13.60 1.10 4.76
C ALA A 65 -13.48 -0.15 5.64
N ASP A 66 -14.61 -0.76 5.99
CA ASP A 66 -14.75 -2.00 6.75
C ASP A 66 -14.25 -3.25 6.00
N LEU A 67 -14.23 -3.21 4.66
CA LEU A 67 -13.82 -4.36 3.83
C LEU A 67 -12.34 -4.34 3.45
N ARG A 68 -11.70 -3.16 3.37
CA ARG A 68 -10.34 -2.98 2.80
C ARG A 68 -9.26 -3.86 3.43
N TYR A 69 -9.32 -4.02 4.75
CA TYR A 69 -8.29 -4.69 5.54
C TYR A 69 -8.70 -6.11 5.96
N SER A 70 -9.81 -6.62 5.41
CA SER A 70 -10.10 -8.06 5.49
C SER A 70 -9.05 -8.81 4.67
N LEU A 71 -8.61 -9.98 5.18
CA LEU A 71 -7.52 -10.76 4.56
C LEU A 71 -7.77 -11.06 3.08
N GLU A 72 -9.03 -11.28 2.69
CA GLU A 72 -9.45 -11.53 1.30
C GLU A 72 -9.29 -10.32 0.36
N ASN A 73 -9.22 -9.10 0.91
CA ASN A 73 -9.10 -7.84 0.15
C ASN A 73 -7.70 -7.21 0.25
N MET A 74 -6.79 -7.83 1.01
CA MET A 74 -5.39 -7.45 1.08
C MET A 74 -4.57 -8.26 0.07
N PHE A 75 -3.75 -7.58 -0.72
CA PHE A 75 -2.87 -8.21 -1.68
C PHE A 75 -1.41 -8.13 -1.23
N LEU A 76 -0.73 -9.28 -1.15
CA LEU A 76 0.72 -9.34 -0.99
C LEU A 76 1.37 -9.12 -2.36
N ALA A 77 1.79 -7.88 -2.62
CA ALA A 77 2.38 -7.50 -3.91
C ALA A 77 3.84 -7.93 -4.05
N GLY A 78 4.56 -8.13 -2.94
CA GLY A 78 5.94 -8.58 -3.01
C GLY A 78 6.55 -8.87 -1.65
N VAL A 79 7.61 -9.67 -1.69
CA VAL A 79 8.49 -9.96 -0.55
C VAL A 79 9.91 -9.59 -0.95
N ILE A 80 10.55 -8.76 -0.14
CA ILE A 80 11.93 -8.37 -0.32
C ILE A 80 12.77 -9.29 0.58
N PRO A 81 13.60 -10.18 -0.01
CA PRO A 81 14.37 -11.13 0.77
C PRO A 81 15.40 -10.41 1.63
N GLY A 82 15.60 -10.94 2.84
CA GLY A 82 16.68 -10.53 3.72
C GLY A 82 18.05 -11.09 3.32
N PRO A 83 19.07 -11.01 4.19
CA PRO A 83 18.98 -10.68 5.62
C PRO A 83 18.99 -9.19 5.94
N ASN A 84 19.31 -8.34 4.96
CA ASN A 84 19.38 -6.89 5.12
C ASN A 84 18.41 -6.22 4.15
N GLU A 85 18.00 -5.01 4.49
CA GLU A 85 17.20 -4.18 3.60
C GLU A 85 18.02 -3.86 2.33
N PRO A 86 17.38 -3.84 1.15
CA PRO A 86 18.04 -3.42 -0.07
C PRO A 86 18.54 -1.98 0.10
N PRO A 87 19.72 -1.64 -0.43
CA PRO A 87 20.19 -0.26 -0.39
C PRO A 87 19.21 0.63 -1.15
N LEU A 88 19.15 1.92 -0.78
CA LEU A 88 18.25 2.89 -1.42
C LEU A 88 18.41 2.91 -2.95
N THR A 89 19.63 2.70 -3.44
CA THR A 89 19.93 2.64 -4.88
C THR A 89 19.32 1.43 -5.61
N ALA A 90 18.93 0.38 -4.89
CA ALA A 90 18.28 -0.79 -5.45
C ALA A 90 16.74 -0.65 -5.50
N VAL A 91 16.18 0.31 -4.75
CA VAL A 91 14.73 0.58 -4.71
C VAL A 91 14.44 1.78 -5.60
N SER A 92 14.50 1.58 -6.93
CA SER A 92 14.11 2.50 -8.02
C SER A 92 14.32 4.03 -7.84
N HIS A 93 15.01 4.66 -8.80
CA HIS A 93 15.20 6.12 -8.89
C HIS A 93 13.92 6.99 -9.05
N TYR A 94 12.73 6.38 -9.00
CA TYR A 94 11.44 7.03 -9.25
C TYR A 94 10.46 6.93 -8.06
N LEU A 95 10.96 6.52 -6.88
CA LEU A 95 10.28 6.75 -5.60
C LEU A 95 10.85 7.99 -4.92
#